data_AF-V2UVJ4-F1
#
_entry.id   AF-V2UVJ4-F1
#
_cell.length_a   1.000
_cell.length_b   1.000
_cell.length_c   1.000
_cell.angle_alpha   90.00
_cell.angle_beta   90.00
_cell.angle_gamma   90.00
#
_symmetry.space_group_name_H-M   'P 1'
#
loop_
_entity.id
_entity.type
_entity.pdbx_description
1 polymer ?
#
loop_
_entity_poly.entity_id
_entity_poly.type
_entity_poly.pdbx_seq_one_letter_code
_entity_poly.pdbx_strand_id
1 'polypeptide(L)'
;MQTYIPYQLRVKLKQIDPFLDSNWQQELDSILSATPKALHQKIEDEYLKPQNIYWNYLSHAFEFKDYIRLKDIALHTQNSELLELAQRINTSFSYLENYKTDFQVADYLETIVREINQIDLENQKDIQAQQLIKKAFLYDSALIIRQLNFSVSENHRGLDREQIRTFIFEVFMKSEILGNWFAQILPSEYAEQKLAIFQDYFIAEQQVRNFEIIKTFQYYFVLSGSYDNSVSAYSIRRFLTEENFGKEDRFYISGLVLDPKQLDQPDYVENFKQLMTKIIGIQREMNPHIVELIESLHEYNQQHLIPSLKEILNIQSFSVDHLVKEHIEILEKDLSLNIFEPFLKGLKKSVQHTDELEFCYFNILRLLNEFLHQLEILSQEPILQFNQHARLFKYRVIAYLKLLEQRRKQIFMIFYDEHQYQQHVQAVLAPTQQIRELLNDAIEQTRNIQQQLRQLERETQNTKNVSFIKRLFHKSENHESKINELKQNIIDIRDHCYLKIIAIQKQAPQESVYLEAKNLISALDSKIRHYAFANGENGVTRLPLLLQLPEDRNSFNMQSILLALNYEFMLSAKFG
;
A
#
# COMPACT_ATOMS: atom_id res chain seq x y z
N MET A 1 24.68 -3.99 22.51
CA MET A 1 24.14 -3.41 21.26
C MET A 1 23.36 -4.52 20.57
N GLN A 2 22.04 -4.39 20.44
CA GLN A 2 21.25 -5.36 19.68
C GLN A 2 21.56 -5.14 18.20
N THR A 3 22.20 -6.12 17.56
CA THR A 3 22.47 -6.08 16.12
C THR A 3 21.14 -6.18 15.37
N TYR A 4 20.81 -5.14 14.62
CA TYR A 4 19.58 -5.05 13.85
C TYR A 4 19.72 -5.83 12.52
N ILE A 5 18.63 -6.41 11.99
CA ILE A 5 18.65 -7.11 10.69
C ILE A 5 18.48 -6.06 9.59
N PRO A 6 19.45 -5.84 8.68
CA PRO A 6 19.34 -4.81 7.64
C PRO A 6 18.07 -4.96 6.78
N TYR A 7 17.49 -3.85 6.31
CA TYR A 7 16.24 -3.90 5.53
C TYR A 7 16.35 -4.71 4.25
N GLN A 8 17.39 -4.50 3.44
CA GLN A 8 17.59 -5.27 2.20
C GLN A 8 17.62 -6.78 2.49
N LEU A 9 18.15 -7.17 3.65
CA LEU A 9 18.11 -8.55 4.12
C LEU A 9 16.69 -8.99 4.51
N ARG A 10 15.93 -8.15 5.21
CA ARG A 10 14.53 -8.43 5.56
C ARG A 10 13.61 -8.53 4.35
N VAL A 11 13.79 -7.68 3.33
CA VAL A 11 13.06 -7.79 2.06
C VAL A 11 13.35 -9.13 1.43
N LYS A 12 14.63 -9.52 1.27
CA LYS A 12 15.01 -10.83 0.76
C LYS A 12 14.40 -11.98 1.57
N LEU A 13 14.41 -11.90 2.89
CA LEU A 13 13.81 -12.89 3.78
C LEU A 13 12.28 -12.95 3.68
N LYS A 14 11.61 -11.82 3.41
CA LYS A 14 10.17 -11.75 3.16
C LYS A 14 9.78 -12.26 1.77
N GLN A 15 10.72 -12.23 0.82
CA GLN A 15 10.53 -12.88 -0.47
C GLN A 15 10.61 -14.40 -0.36
N ILE A 16 11.21 -15.01 0.67
CA ILE A 16 11.29 -16.48 0.72
C ILE A 16 9.89 -17.10 0.92
N ASP A 17 9.37 -17.79 -0.10
CA ASP A 17 8.09 -18.51 -0.03
C ASP A 17 8.27 -19.99 -0.41
N PRO A 18 8.28 -20.92 0.55
CA PRO A 18 8.48 -22.35 0.28
C PRO A 18 7.46 -23.02 -0.65
N PHE A 19 6.27 -22.42 -0.83
CA PHE A 19 5.23 -22.94 -1.71
C PHE A 19 5.30 -22.43 -3.13
N LEU A 20 5.86 -21.25 -3.33
CA LEU A 20 5.95 -20.65 -4.66
C LEU A 20 7.34 -20.83 -5.25
N ASP A 21 8.38 -20.78 -4.41
CA ASP A 21 9.77 -20.85 -4.82
C ASP A 21 10.29 -22.29 -4.72
N SER A 22 10.57 -22.92 -5.88
CA SER A 22 11.08 -24.30 -5.90
C SER A 22 12.48 -24.45 -5.30
N ASN A 23 13.27 -23.37 -5.27
CA ASN A 23 14.66 -23.36 -4.80
C ASN A 23 14.84 -22.51 -3.52
N TRP A 24 13.77 -22.31 -2.75
CA TRP A 24 13.76 -21.44 -1.57
C TRP A 24 14.85 -21.78 -0.54
N GLN A 25 15.19 -23.07 -0.36
CA GLN A 25 16.25 -23.50 0.56
C GLN A 25 17.61 -22.98 0.10
N GLN A 26 17.91 -23.10 -1.20
CA GLN A 26 19.18 -22.63 -1.77
C GLN A 26 19.29 -21.11 -1.67
N GLU A 27 18.19 -20.39 -1.91
CA GLU A 27 18.14 -18.95 -1.75
C GLU A 27 18.35 -18.53 -0.29
N LEU A 28 17.66 -19.19 0.64
CA LEU A 28 17.82 -18.96 2.07
C LEU A 28 19.25 -19.25 2.54
N ASP A 29 19.85 -20.35 2.09
CA ASP A 29 21.24 -20.69 2.40
C ASP A 29 22.23 -19.66 1.85
N SER A 30 21.98 -19.15 0.64
CA SER A 30 22.78 -18.07 0.04
C SER A 30 22.68 -16.78 0.86
N ILE A 31 21.47 -16.41 1.28
CA ILE A 31 21.20 -15.25 2.13
C ILE A 31 21.93 -15.39 3.48
N LEU A 32 21.77 -16.53 4.16
CA LEU A 32 22.37 -16.76 5.47
C LEU A 32 23.89 -16.85 5.41
N SER A 33 24.45 -17.42 4.34
CA SER A 33 25.90 -17.50 4.11
C SER A 33 26.53 -16.12 3.92
N ALA A 34 25.81 -15.19 3.29
CA ALA A 34 26.23 -13.79 3.14
C ALA A 34 25.93 -12.92 4.38
N THR A 35 25.28 -13.47 5.40
CA THR A 35 24.83 -12.75 6.60
C THR A 35 25.71 -13.06 7.80
N PRO A 36 26.09 -12.06 8.64
CA PRO A 36 26.81 -12.30 9.88
C PRO A 36 26.11 -13.30 10.80
N LYS A 37 26.84 -14.31 11.31
CA LYS A 37 26.31 -15.36 12.20
C LYS A 37 25.56 -14.81 13.43
N ALA A 38 25.97 -13.65 13.93
CA ALA A 38 25.31 -12.99 15.06
C ALA A 38 23.83 -12.63 14.80
N LEU A 39 23.40 -12.55 13.54
CA LEU A 39 22.02 -12.25 13.14
C LEU A 39 21.18 -13.50 12.89
N HIS A 40 21.79 -14.69 12.74
CA HIS A 40 21.08 -15.90 12.29
C HIS A 40 19.92 -16.29 13.21
N GLN A 41 20.14 -16.31 14.52
CA GLN A 41 19.09 -16.64 15.49
C GLN A 41 17.91 -15.64 15.42
N LYS A 42 18.23 -14.35 15.29
CA LYS A 42 17.21 -13.29 15.19
C LYS A 42 16.41 -13.40 13.88
N ILE A 43 17.08 -13.74 12.77
CA ILE A 43 16.42 -14.01 11.48
C ILE A 43 15.48 -15.20 11.60
N GLU A 44 15.93 -16.27 12.25
CA GLU A 44 15.10 -17.44 12.49
C GLU A 44 13.84 -17.08 13.28
N ASP A 45 13.99 -16.36 14.40
CA ASP A 45 12.90 -16.01 15.30
C ASP A 45 11.91 -15.00 14.69
N GLU A 46 12.40 -13.96 14.01
CA GLU A 46 11.57 -12.85 13.52
C GLU A 46 11.04 -13.03 12.09
N TYR A 47 11.69 -13.85 11.26
CA TYR A 47 11.34 -13.99 9.82
C TYR A 47 11.00 -15.40 9.41
N LEU A 48 11.75 -16.41 9.84
CA LEU A 48 11.57 -17.79 9.36
C LEU A 48 10.44 -18.51 10.11
N LYS A 49 10.45 -18.47 11.45
CA LYS A 49 9.41 -19.13 12.28
C LYS A 49 8.00 -18.61 12.00
N PRO A 50 7.75 -17.29 11.86
CA PRO A 50 6.42 -16.78 11.49
C PRO A 50 5.95 -17.24 10.11
N GLN A 51 6.88 -17.66 9.24
CA GLN A 51 6.60 -18.25 7.93
C GLN A 51 6.58 -19.78 7.96
N ASN A 52 6.55 -20.40 9.16
CA ASN A 52 6.61 -21.85 9.38
C ASN A 52 7.85 -22.55 8.81
N ILE A 53 8.96 -21.81 8.69
CA ILE A 53 10.27 -22.34 8.30
C ILE A 53 11.09 -22.58 9.58
N TYR A 54 11.60 -23.79 9.76
CA TYR A 54 12.33 -24.20 10.96
C TYR A 54 13.61 -24.93 10.59
N TRP A 55 14.66 -24.72 11.37
CA TRP A 55 15.87 -25.53 11.24
C TRP A 55 15.61 -26.95 11.73
N ASN A 56 15.85 -27.95 10.87
CA ASN A 56 15.85 -29.35 11.27
C ASN A 56 17.28 -29.82 11.55
N TYR A 57 17.55 -30.14 12.81
CA TYR A 57 18.86 -30.59 13.27
C TYR A 57 19.29 -31.96 12.74
N LEU A 58 18.34 -32.81 12.29
CA LEU A 58 18.62 -34.14 11.74
C LEU A 58 19.00 -34.08 10.26
N SER A 59 18.29 -33.27 9.47
CA SER A 59 18.55 -33.09 8.04
C SER A 59 19.59 -32.00 7.75
N HIS A 60 19.97 -31.22 8.76
CA HIS A 60 20.86 -30.05 8.63
C HIS A 60 20.37 -29.06 7.55
N ALA A 61 19.06 -28.91 7.46
CA ALA A 61 18.41 -28.03 6.49
C ALA A 61 17.21 -27.32 7.12
N PHE A 62 16.84 -26.18 6.55
CA PHE A 62 15.57 -25.55 6.86
C PHE A 62 14.43 -26.35 6.24
N GLU A 63 13.41 -26.65 7.02
CA GLU A 63 12.21 -27.33 6.59
C GLU A 63 10.99 -26.45 6.82
N PHE A 64 10.10 -26.48 5.84
CA PHE A 64 8.81 -25.84 5.93
C PHE A 64 7.80 -26.83 6.51
N LYS A 65 7.11 -26.45 7.60
CA LYS A 65 6.23 -27.38 8.33
C LYS A 65 4.83 -27.49 7.75
N ASP A 66 4.11 -26.37 7.63
CA ASP A 66 2.72 -26.40 7.14
C ASP A 66 2.16 -25.01 6.80
N TYR A 67 1.04 -25.00 6.09
CA TYR A 67 0.18 -23.84 5.81
C TYR A 67 -1.28 -24.17 6.10
N ILE A 68 -2.09 -23.12 6.16
CA ILE A 68 -3.53 -23.26 6.30
C ILE A 68 -4.13 -23.51 4.92
N ARG A 69 -4.76 -24.67 4.74
CA ARG A 69 -5.47 -25.02 3.50
C ARG A 69 -6.83 -24.37 3.45
N LEU A 70 -7.35 -24.18 2.24
CA LEU A 70 -8.62 -23.48 2.04
C LEU A 70 -9.80 -24.23 2.65
N LYS A 71 -9.75 -25.57 2.69
CA LYS A 71 -10.76 -26.41 3.36
C LYS A 71 -10.87 -26.17 4.88
N ASP A 72 -9.82 -25.64 5.51
CA ASP A 72 -9.72 -25.46 6.96
C ASP A 72 -10.13 -24.03 7.41
N ILE A 73 -10.54 -23.17 6.47
CA ILE A 73 -10.91 -21.77 6.71
C ILE A 73 -12.05 -21.60 7.73
N ALA A 74 -12.95 -22.58 7.85
CA ALA A 74 -14.04 -22.55 8.84
C ALA A 74 -13.55 -22.45 10.29
N LEU A 75 -12.27 -22.76 10.56
CA LEU A 75 -11.65 -22.60 11.88
C LEU A 75 -11.20 -21.16 12.17
N HIS A 76 -11.13 -20.30 11.15
CA HIS A 76 -10.50 -18.98 11.21
C HIS A 76 -11.47 -17.81 11.03
N THR A 77 -12.69 -18.05 10.56
CA THR A 77 -13.72 -17.01 10.45
C THR A 77 -15.13 -17.57 10.66
N GLN A 78 -16.03 -16.70 11.12
CA GLN A 78 -17.47 -16.95 11.23
C GLN A 78 -18.28 -16.11 10.23
N ASN A 79 -17.60 -15.34 9.37
CA ASN A 79 -18.25 -14.51 8.37
C ASN A 79 -18.86 -15.40 7.27
N SER A 80 -20.19 -15.34 7.11
CA SER A 80 -20.93 -16.24 6.21
C SER A 80 -20.55 -16.07 4.75
N GLU A 81 -20.28 -14.85 4.29
CA GLU A 81 -19.90 -14.56 2.91
C GLU A 81 -18.52 -15.16 2.59
N LEU A 82 -17.56 -15.01 3.50
CA LEU A 82 -16.23 -15.62 3.37
C LEU A 82 -16.27 -17.15 3.39
N LEU A 83 -17.11 -17.74 4.23
CA LEU A 83 -17.28 -19.19 4.28
C LEU A 83 -17.91 -19.74 3.01
N GLU A 84 -18.94 -19.08 2.48
CA GLU A 84 -19.58 -19.46 1.22
C GLU A 84 -18.59 -19.35 0.05
N LEU A 85 -17.83 -18.25 -0.02
CA LEU A 85 -16.78 -18.06 -1.02
C LEU A 85 -15.75 -19.19 -0.96
N ALA A 86 -15.23 -19.51 0.24
CA ALA A 86 -14.24 -20.58 0.40
C ALA A 86 -14.80 -21.94 -0.06
N GLN A 87 -16.08 -22.24 0.18
CA GLN A 87 -16.72 -23.45 -0.31
C GLN A 87 -16.81 -23.47 -1.84
N ARG A 88 -17.23 -22.37 -2.47
CA ARG A 88 -17.30 -22.26 -3.95
C ARG A 88 -15.93 -22.40 -4.59
N ILE A 89 -14.89 -21.81 -3.99
CA ILE A 89 -13.52 -21.95 -4.49
C ILE A 89 -13.07 -23.42 -4.35
N ASN A 90 -13.30 -24.05 -3.20
CA ASN A 90 -12.93 -25.45 -2.99
C ASN A 90 -13.55 -26.40 -4.03
N THR A 91 -14.82 -26.20 -4.41
CA THR A 91 -15.46 -27.03 -5.45
C THR A 91 -14.87 -26.76 -6.84
N SER A 92 -14.42 -25.53 -7.09
CA SER A 92 -13.86 -25.12 -8.37
C SER A 92 -12.47 -25.69 -8.69
N PHE A 93 -11.73 -26.21 -7.71
CA PHE A 93 -10.40 -26.80 -7.94
C PHE A 93 -10.43 -27.97 -8.93
N SER A 94 -11.54 -28.71 -8.98
CA SER A 94 -11.77 -29.77 -9.97
C SER A 94 -11.71 -29.26 -11.42
N TYR A 95 -12.04 -27.99 -11.68
CA TYR A 95 -11.86 -27.38 -12.99
C TYR A 95 -10.38 -27.13 -13.29
N LEU A 96 -9.63 -26.57 -12.32
CA LEU A 96 -8.20 -26.29 -12.45
C LEU A 96 -7.40 -27.56 -12.79
N GLU A 97 -7.70 -28.68 -12.13
CA GLU A 97 -7.06 -29.99 -12.39
C GLU A 97 -7.19 -30.46 -13.85
N ASN A 98 -8.19 -29.96 -14.58
CA ASN A 98 -8.50 -30.37 -15.95
C ASN A 98 -8.05 -29.38 -17.02
N TYR A 99 -7.52 -28.21 -16.67
CA TYR A 99 -7.09 -27.21 -17.65
C TYR A 99 -5.90 -27.66 -18.50
N LYS A 100 -5.90 -27.22 -19.76
CA LYS A 100 -4.97 -27.67 -20.81
C LYS A 100 -4.13 -26.55 -21.40
N THR A 101 -4.46 -25.29 -21.12
CA THR A 101 -3.77 -24.12 -21.68
C THR A 101 -3.36 -23.16 -20.57
N ASP A 102 -2.30 -22.42 -20.81
CA ASP A 102 -1.81 -21.33 -19.96
C ASP A 102 -2.88 -20.25 -19.70
N PHE A 103 -3.66 -19.85 -20.72
CA PHE A 103 -4.75 -18.87 -20.55
C PHE A 103 -5.88 -19.35 -19.63
N GLN A 104 -6.23 -20.64 -19.66
CA GLN A 104 -7.24 -21.18 -18.72
C GLN A 104 -6.76 -21.08 -17.26
N VAL A 105 -5.48 -21.35 -17.01
CA VAL A 105 -4.87 -21.20 -15.68
C VAL A 105 -4.87 -19.72 -15.27
N ALA A 106 -4.48 -18.82 -16.18
CA ALA A 106 -4.49 -17.38 -15.96
C ALA A 106 -5.90 -16.87 -15.58
N ASP A 107 -6.90 -17.19 -16.39
CA ASP A 107 -8.27 -16.71 -16.22
C ASP A 107 -8.88 -17.18 -14.90
N TYR A 108 -8.60 -18.43 -14.50
CA TYR A 108 -9.08 -18.99 -13.24
C TYR A 108 -8.46 -18.29 -12.03
N LEU A 109 -7.14 -18.16 -12.01
CA LEU A 109 -6.42 -17.53 -10.89
C LEU A 109 -6.83 -16.06 -10.73
N GLU A 110 -6.80 -15.29 -11.82
CA GLU A 110 -7.12 -13.87 -11.76
C GLU A 110 -8.60 -13.62 -11.42
N THR A 111 -9.52 -14.45 -11.91
CA THR A 111 -10.95 -14.32 -11.59
C THR A 111 -11.21 -14.56 -10.11
N ILE A 112 -10.68 -15.64 -9.53
CA ILE A 112 -10.91 -15.94 -8.12
C ILE A 112 -10.21 -14.91 -7.21
N VAL A 113 -8.98 -14.51 -7.52
CA VAL A 113 -8.30 -13.42 -6.78
C VAL A 113 -9.15 -12.14 -6.81
N ARG A 114 -9.70 -11.79 -7.97
CA ARG A 114 -10.58 -10.62 -8.10
C ARG A 114 -11.85 -10.77 -7.26
N GLU A 115 -12.51 -11.92 -7.27
CA GLU A 115 -13.70 -12.18 -6.44
C GLU A 115 -13.37 -12.05 -4.95
N ILE A 116 -12.26 -12.63 -4.49
CA ILE A 116 -11.82 -12.50 -3.09
C ILE A 116 -11.61 -11.03 -2.74
N ASN A 117 -10.89 -10.28 -3.58
CA ASN A 117 -10.54 -8.87 -3.33
C ASN A 117 -11.75 -7.91 -3.43
N GLN A 118 -12.88 -8.32 -4.02
CA GLN A 118 -14.09 -7.51 -4.17
C GLN A 118 -14.97 -7.50 -2.91
N ILE A 119 -14.79 -8.45 -1.99
CA ILE A 119 -15.54 -8.48 -0.73
C ILE A 119 -15.07 -7.33 0.15
N ASP A 120 -15.97 -6.40 0.45
CA ASP A 120 -15.68 -5.25 1.30
C ASP A 120 -15.95 -5.61 2.77
N LEU A 121 -14.90 -5.55 3.60
CA LEU A 121 -14.94 -6.00 4.99
C LEU A 121 -14.48 -4.87 5.92
N GLU A 122 -15.22 -4.69 7.01
CA GLU A 122 -14.95 -3.62 7.97
C GLU A 122 -14.24 -4.11 9.22
N ASN A 123 -14.43 -5.38 9.58
CA ASN A 123 -13.86 -5.97 10.77
C ASN A 123 -12.45 -6.47 10.44
N GLN A 124 -11.46 -6.03 11.22
CA GLN A 124 -10.07 -6.44 11.04
C GLN A 124 -9.87 -7.96 11.06
N LYS A 125 -10.63 -8.72 11.86
CA LYS A 125 -10.58 -10.19 11.87
C LYS A 125 -11.07 -10.79 10.56
N ASP A 126 -12.12 -10.22 9.98
CA ASP A 126 -12.66 -10.69 8.72
C ASP A 126 -11.73 -10.33 7.56
N ILE A 127 -11.12 -9.13 7.59
CA ILE A 127 -10.07 -8.75 6.63
C ILE A 127 -8.90 -9.73 6.71
N GLN A 128 -8.42 -10.07 7.91
CA GLN A 128 -7.37 -11.08 8.08
C GLN A 128 -7.78 -12.45 7.54
N ALA A 129 -9.03 -12.86 7.75
CA ALA A 129 -9.56 -14.10 7.20
C ALA A 129 -9.67 -14.10 5.67
N GLN A 130 -10.07 -12.98 5.05
CA GLN A 130 -10.06 -12.81 3.60
C GLN A 130 -8.66 -12.96 3.02
N GLN A 131 -7.64 -12.38 3.68
CA GLN A 131 -6.25 -12.54 3.26
C GLN A 131 -5.76 -13.98 3.42
N LEU A 132 -6.19 -14.65 4.49
CA LEU A 132 -5.90 -16.06 4.70
C LEU A 132 -6.54 -16.94 3.62
N ILE A 133 -7.79 -16.66 3.23
CA ILE A 133 -8.48 -17.31 2.11
C ILE A 133 -7.69 -17.12 0.81
N LYS A 134 -7.27 -15.88 0.51
CA LYS A 134 -6.47 -15.60 -0.69
C LYS A 134 -5.18 -16.40 -0.71
N LYS A 135 -4.43 -16.36 0.39
CA LYS A 135 -3.17 -17.10 0.54
C LYS A 135 -3.38 -18.62 0.41
N ALA A 136 -4.38 -19.16 1.08
CA ALA A 136 -4.71 -20.59 1.05
C ALA A 136 -5.12 -21.05 -0.36
N PHE A 137 -5.99 -20.28 -1.04
CA PHE A 137 -6.38 -20.53 -2.42
C PHE A 137 -5.18 -20.57 -3.37
N LEU A 138 -4.27 -19.59 -3.28
CA LEU A 138 -3.10 -19.52 -4.15
C LEU A 138 -2.15 -20.69 -3.90
N TYR A 139 -1.93 -21.09 -2.65
CA TYR A 139 -1.10 -22.25 -2.31
C TYR A 139 -1.72 -23.59 -2.74
N ASP A 140 -3.01 -23.81 -2.48
CA ASP A 140 -3.72 -25.00 -2.95
C ASP A 140 -3.69 -25.08 -4.49
N SER A 141 -3.89 -23.93 -5.18
CA SER A 141 -3.76 -23.82 -6.64
C SER A 141 -2.34 -24.13 -7.12
N ALA A 142 -1.32 -23.63 -6.44
CA ALA A 142 0.09 -23.87 -6.81
C ALA A 142 0.43 -25.38 -6.79
N LEU A 143 -0.10 -26.13 -5.81
CA LEU A 143 0.07 -27.58 -5.76
C LEU A 143 -0.54 -28.29 -6.97
N ILE A 144 -1.72 -27.87 -7.41
CA ILE A 144 -2.38 -28.42 -8.60
C ILE A 144 -1.57 -28.04 -9.86
N ILE A 145 -1.22 -26.76 -10.03
CA ILE A 145 -0.52 -26.24 -11.22
C ILE A 145 0.86 -26.85 -11.41
N ARG A 146 1.57 -27.19 -10.32
CA ARG A 146 2.86 -27.91 -10.38
C ARG A 146 2.73 -29.26 -11.11
N GLN A 147 1.58 -29.92 -10.98
CA GLN A 147 1.31 -31.22 -11.61
C GLN A 147 0.64 -31.07 -12.98
N LEU A 148 0.12 -29.88 -13.31
CA LEU A 148 -0.52 -29.63 -14.59
C LEU A 148 0.50 -29.61 -15.75
N ASN A 149 0.13 -30.35 -16.78
CA ASN A 149 0.83 -30.39 -18.06
C ASN A 149 0.08 -29.52 -19.08
N PHE A 150 0.02 -28.21 -18.85
CA PHE A 150 -0.63 -27.28 -19.77
C PHE A 150 0.26 -26.98 -20.99
N SER A 151 -0.38 -26.73 -22.12
CA SER A 151 0.27 -26.25 -23.35
C SER A 151 0.51 -24.75 -23.26
N VAL A 152 1.63 -24.32 -23.83
CA VAL A 152 1.98 -22.90 -23.96
C VAL A 152 1.44 -22.42 -25.29
N SER A 153 0.75 -21.28 -25.27
CA SER A 153 0.23 -20.65 -26.47
C SER A 153 1.38 -20.17 -27.36
N GLU A 154 1.21 -20.26 -28.68
CA GLU A 154 2.19 -19.76 -29.64
C GLU A 154 2.43 -18.26 -29.41
N ASN A 155 3.70 -17.87 -29.38
CA ASN A 155 4.09 -16.51 -29.03
C ASN A 155 5.45 -16.14 -29.68
N HIS A 156 5.60 -14.88 -30.06
CA HIS A 156 6.81 -14.38 -30.73
C HIS A 156 8.00 -14.22 -29.79
N ARG A 157 7.75 -14.17 -28.48
CA ARG A 157 8.79 -14.09 -27.44
C ARG A 157 9.53 -15.40 -27.21
N GLY A 158 9.01 -16.52 -27.71
CA GLY A 158 9.58 -17.85 -27.45
C GLY A 158 9.45 -18.29 -25.99
N LEU A 159 8.41 -17.84 -25.29
CA LEU A 159 8.13 -18.23 -23.92
C LEU A 159 7.93 -19.74 -23.83
N ASP A 160 8.62 -20.35 -22.87
CA ASP A 160 8.45 -21.76 -22.54
C ASP A 160 7.58 -21.97 -21.30
N ARG A 161 7.25 -23.25 -21.04
CA ARG A 161 6.37 -23.63 -19.93
C ARG A 161 6.97 -23.30 -18.57
N GLU A 162 8.29 -23.47 -18.41
CA GLU A 162 8.94 -23.20 -17.13
C GLU A 162 8.95 -21.71 -16.84
N GLN A 163 9.24 -20.87 -17.83
CA GLN A 163 9.17 -19.42 -17.71
C GLN A 163 7.75 -18.95 -17.32
N ILE A 164 6.71 -19.49 -17.96
CA ILE A 164 5.31 -19.17 -17.62
C ILE A 164 4.96 -19.66 -16.22
N ARG A 165 5.39 -20.87 -15.83
CA ARG A 165 5.14 -21.39 -14.48
C ARG A 165 5.85 -20.57 -13.41
N THR A 166 7.10 -20.18 -13.65
CA THR A 166 7.86 -19.28 -12.77
C THR A 166 7.18 -17.92 -12.68
N PHE A 167 6.67 -17.36 -13.77
CA PHE A 167 5.90 -16.12 -13.72
C PHE A 167 4.66 -16.26 -12.85
N ILE A 168 3.88 -17.33 -13.04
CA ILE A 168 2.67 -17.58 -12.24
C ILE A 168 3.01 -17.64 -10.74
N PHE A 169 4.03 -18.43 -10.36
CA PHE A 169 4.37 -18.63 -8.94
C PHE A 169 5.14 -17.48 -8.32
N GLU A 170 6.29 -17.12 -8.89
CA GLU A 170 7.25 -16.21 -8.28
C GLU A 170 6.95 -14.73 -8.59
N VAL A 171 6.08 -14.44 -9.56
CA VAL A 171 5.65 -13.07 -9.87
C VAL A 171 4.19 -12.85 -9.47
N PHE A 172 3.23 -13.47 -10.15
CA PHE A 172 1.81 -13.20 -9.92
C PHE A 172 1.36 -13.58 -8.50
N MET A 173 1.46 -14.87 -8.12
CA MET A 173 0.95 -15.34 -6.83
C MET A 173 1.69 -14.69 -5.67
N LYS A 174 3.00 -14.52 -5.80
CA LYS A 174 3.84 -13.89 -4.79
C LYS A 174 3.49 -12.41 -4.60
N SER A 175 3.25 -11.68 -5.69
CA SER A 175 2.78 -10.29 -5.62
C SER A 175 1.43 -10.17 -4.91
N GLU A 176 0.51 -11.10 -5.15
CA GLU A 176 -0.80 -11.11 -4.48
C GLU A 176 -0.71 -11.40 -2.98
N ILE A 177 0.23 -12.24 -2.55
CA ILE A 177 0.44 -12.59 -1.14
C ILE A 177 1.20 -11.48 -0.39
N LEU A 178 2.25 -10.93 -1.00
CA LEU A 178 3.14 -9.97 -0.35
C LEU A 178 2.64 -8.52 -0.43
N GLY A 179 1.84 -8.17 -1.45
CA GLY A 179 1.36 -6.81 -1.66
C GLY A 179 2.52 -5.82 -1.74
N ASN A 180 2.51 -4.79 -0.89
CA ASN A 180 3.58 -3.77 -0.82
C ASN A 180 4.96 -4.33 -0.47
N TRP A 181 5.04 -5.54 0.09
CA TRP A 181 6.33 -6.20 0.34
C TRP A 181 6.89 -6.90 -0.88
N PHE A 182 6.14 -7.04 -1.97
CA PHE A 182 6.64 -7.61 -3.22
C PHE A 182 7.69 -6.66 -3.83
N ALA A 183 8.90 -7.16 -4.02
CA ALA A 183 10.05 -6.32 -4.33
C ALA A 183 10.44 -6.42 -5.80
N GLN A 184 10.66 -5.24 -6.40
CA GLN A 184 11.34 -5.08 -7.68
C GLN A 184 12.76 -4.56 -7.46
N ILE A 185 13.64 -4.73 -8.44
CA ILE A 185 14.94 -4.06 -8.47
C ILE A 185 14.71 -2.60 -8.84
N LEU A 186 15.07 -1.70 -7.92
CA LEU A 186 14.91 -0.26 -8.12
C LEU A 186 16.00 0.30 -9.05
N PRO A 187 15.72 1.38 -9.81
CA PRO A 187 16.72 2.05 -10.64
C PRO A 187 18.01 2.41 -9.89
N SER A 188 17.90 2.89 -8.65
CA SER A 188 19.04 3.21 -7.79
C SER A 188 19.90 2.00 -7.43
N GLU A 189 19.35 0.78 -7.51
CA GLU A 189 20.06 -0.47 -7.27
C GLU A 189 20.71 -1.04 -8.53
N TYR A 190 20.50 -0.43 -9.71
CA TYR A 190 21.02 -0.95 -10.99
C TYR A 190 22.55 -0.97 -11.00
N ALA A 191 23.19 0.06 -10.43
CA ALA A 191 24.64 0.11 -10.32
C ALA A 191 25.22 -1.03 -9.45
N GLU A 192 24.43 -1.57 -8.51
CA GLU A 192 24.84 -2.64 -7.59
C GLU A 192 24.58 -4.05 -8.16
N GLN A 193 23.88 -4.17 -9.29
CA GLN A 193 23.58 -5.46 -9.90
C GLN A 193 24.81 -6.07 -10.57
N LYS A 194 24.96 -7.39 -10.42
CA LYS A 194 26.11 -8.15 -10.96
C LYS A 194 26.13 -8.24 -12.50
N LEU A 195 24.96 -8.17 -13.14
CA LEU A 195 24.84 -8.38 -14.59
C LEU A 195 25.02 -7.05 -15.32
N ALA A 196 25.98 -7.01 -16.27
CA ALA A 196 26.35 -5.79 -17.00
C ALA A 196 25.17 -5.13 -17.74
N ILE A 197 24.17 -5.92 -18.17
CA ILE A 197 22.97 -5.42 -18.86
C ILE A 197 22.19 -4.38 -18.05
N PHE A 198 22.30 -4.38 -16.72
CA PHE A 198 21.68 -3.35 -15.88
C PHE A 198 22.29 -1.98 -16.15
N GLN A 199 23.62 -1.91 -16.21
CA GLN A 199 24.33 -0.65 -16.42
C GLN A 199 24.38 -0.27 -17.90
N ASP A 200 24.61 -1.25 -18.78
CA ASP A 200 24.87 -1.02 -20.21
C ASP A 200 23.60 -0.78 -21.03
N TYR A 201 22.43 -1.22 -20.54
CA TYR A 201 21.19 -1.19 -21.32
C TYR A 201 19.97 -0.69 -20.53
N PHE A 202 19.67 -1.27 -19.37
CA PHE A 202 18.43 -0.92 -18.65
C PHE A 202 18.38 0.54 -18.18
N ILE A 203 19.51 1.13 -17.76
CA ILE A 203 19.57 2.57 -17.41
C ILE A 203 19.10 3.45 -18.58
N ALA A 204 19.56 3.16 -19.80
CA ALA A 204 19.18 3.91 -20.99
C ALA A 204 17.72 3.67 -21.38
N GLU A 205 17.28 2.40 -21.35
CA GLU A 205 15.90 2.05 -21.70
C GLU A 205 14.87 2.63 -20.74
N GLN A 206 15.21 2.82 -19.46
CA GLN A 206 14.32 3.46 -18.48
C GLN A 206 14.00 4.94 -18.78
N GLN A 207 14.77 5.58 -19.66
CA GLN A 207 14.47 6.93 -20.14
C GLN A 207 13.39 6.93 -21.23
N VAL A 208 13.18 5.79 -21.89
CA VAL A 208 12.30 5.68 -23.07
C VAL A 208 11.05 4.84 -22.76
N ARG A 209 11.15 3.93 -21.80
CA ARG A 209 10.11 2.94 -21.45
C ARG A 209 9.92 2.88 -19.95
N ASN A 210 8.66 2.80 -19.54
CA ASN A 210 8.33 2.51 -18.16
C ASN A 210 8.28 0.98 -17.94
N PHE A 211 9.21 0.46 -17.16
CA PHE A 211 9.23 -0.95 -16.77
C PHE A 211 9.84 -1.16 -15.37
N GLU A 212 9.41 -2.26 -14.78
CA GLU A 212 9.87 -2.81 -13.51
C GLU A 212 10.67 -4.09 -13.79
N ILE A 213 11.67 -4.39 -12.96
CA ILE A 213 12.44 -5.63 -13.08
C ILE A 213 12.22 -6.48 -11.83
N ILE A 214 11.59 -7.63 -12.02
CA ILE A 214 11.37 -8.63 -10.96
C ILE A 214 12.43 -9.71 -11.08
N LYS A 215 13.20 -9.89 -10.01
CA LYS A 215 14.17 -10.98 -9.91
C LYS A 215 13.51 -12.22 -9.31
N THR A 216 13.61 -13.34 -10.02
CA THR A 216 13.25 -14.66 -9.51
C THR A 216 14.51 -15.50 -9.29
N PHE A 217 14.37 -16.74 -8.85
CA PHE A 217 15.53 -17.62 -8.69
C PHE A 217 16.28 -17.86 -10.02
N GLN A 218 15.54 -18.02 -11.12
CA GLN A 218 16.10 -18.40 -12.42
C GLN A 218 16.16 -17.25 -13.43
N TYR A 219 15.24 -16.30 -13.37
CA TYR A 219 15.03 -15.31 -14.43
C TYR A 219 14.94 -13.89 -13.88
N TYR A 220 15.05 -12.90 -14.77
CA TYR A 220 14.59 -11.55 -14.53
C TYR A 220 13.40 -11.27 -15.44
N PHE A 221 12.27 -10.85 -14.87
CA PHE A 221 11.10 -10.45 -15.62
C PHE A 221 11.07 -8.93 -15.75
N VAL A 222 11.08 -8.43 -16.99
CA VAL A 222 10.99 -7.02 -17.31
C VAL A 222 9.55 -6.72 -17.68
N LEU A 223 8.82 -6.01 -16.82
CA LEU A 223 7.37 -5.84 -16.91
C LEU A 223 7.02 -4.37 -17.06
N SER A 224 6.24 -4.04 -18.08
CA SER A 224 5.75 -2.67 -18.25
C SER A 224 4.62 -2.34 -17.30
N GLY A 225 4.52 -1.09 -16.86
CA GLY A 225 3.36 -0.61 -16.11
C GLY A 225 2.06 -0.69 -16.91
N SER A 226 0.92 -0.83 -16.23
CA SER A 226 -0.40 -0.85 -16.89
C SER A 226 -0.98 0.56 -17.03
N TYR A 227 -1.56 0.85 -18.20
CA TYR A 227 -2.34 2.07 -18.44
C TYR A 227 -3.73 2.01 -17.78
N ASP A 228 -4.21 0.82 -17.43
CA ASP A 228 -5.45 0.60 -16.69
C ASP A 228 -5.14 0.19 -15.25
N ASN A 229 -5.53 1.03 -14.29
CA ASN A 229 -5.34 0.77 -12.85
C ASN A 229 -6.14 -0.43 -12.33
N SER A 230 -7.12 -0.93 -13.10
CA SER A 230 -7.81 -2.17 -12.77
C SER A 230 -7.01 -3.42 -13.14
N VAL A 231 -5.93 -3.27 -13.91
CA VAL A 231 -5.10 -4.37 -14.40
C VAL A 231 -3.71 -4.27 -13.77
N SER A 232 -3.36 -5.27 -12.97
CA SER A 232 -2.05 -5.37 -12.32
C SER A 232 -0.92 -5.47 -13.35
N ALA A 233 0.23 -4.85 -13.05
CA ALA A 233 1.45 -5.04 -13.82
C ALA A 233 1.89 -6.52 -13.87
N TYR A 234 1.50 -7.28 -12.84
CA TYR A 234 1.84 -8.70 -12.63
C TYR A 234 0.76 -9.66 -13.15
N SER A 235 -0.26 -9.19 -13.89
CA SER A 235 -1.29 -10.06 -14.49
C SER A 235 -0.66 -11.12 -15.40
N ILE A 236 -1.03 -12.38 -15.20
CA ILE A 236 -0.67 -13.52 -16.03
C ILE A 236 -1.24 -13.33 -17.42
N ARG A 237 -2.53 -13.00 -17.54
CA ARG A 237 -3.19 -12.82 -18.83
C ARG A 237 -2.49 -11.73 -19.66
N ARG A 238 -2.19 -10.60 -19.01
CA ARG A 238 -1.46 -9.50 -19.64
C ARG A 238 -0.04 -9.91 -20.04
N PHE A 239 0.66 -10.67 -19.20
CA PHE A 239 1.98 -11.20 -19.54
C PHE A 239 1.94 -12.16 -20.73
N LEU A 240 0.92 -13.02 -20.84
CA LEU A 240 0.79 -13.98 -21.95
C LEU A 240 0.37 -13.33 -23.27
N THR A 241 -0.38 -12.23 -23.21
CA THR A 241 -0.97 -11.61 -24.40
C THR A 241 0.06 -10.85 -25.24
N GLU A 242 0.03 -11.07 -26.55
CA GLU A 242 0.76 -10.29 -27.56
C GLU A 242 -0.28 -9.57 -28.44
N GLU A 243 -0.36 -8.24 -28.33
CA GLU A 243 -1.38 -7.47 -29.03
C GLU A 243 -0.98 -7.21 -30.49
N ASN A 244 -1.71 -7.76 -31.45
CA ASN A 244 -1.48 -7.55 -32.89
C ASN A 244 -2.57 -6.64 -33.49
N PHE A 245 -2.15 -5.56 -34.17
CA PHE A 245 -3.04 -4.59 -34.82
C PHE A 245 -3.17 -4.81 -36.34
N GLY A 246 -3.23 -6.06 -36.79
CA GLY A 246 -3.53 -6.43 -38.17
C GLY A 246 -2.34 -6.43 -39.13
N LYS A 247 -1.10 -6.53 -38.62
CA LYS A 247 0.11 -6.80 -39.40
C LYS A 247 0.96 -7.83 -38.65
N GLU A 248 1.34 -8.94 -39.31
CA GLU A 248 2.05 -10.06 -38.67
C GLU A 248 3.27 -9.61 -37.84
N ASP A 249 4.10 -8.69 -38.35
CA ASP A 249 5.32 -8.23 -37.65
C ASP A 249 5.14 -7.08 -36.63
N ARG A 250 3.90 -6.62 -36.41
CA ARG A 250 3.58 -5.52 -35.48
C ARG A 250 2.71 -6.02 -34.34
N PHE A 251 3.40 -6.62 -33.36
CA PHE A 251 2.82 -6.95 -32.07
C PHE A 251 3.44 -6.11 -30.95
N TYR A 252 2.69 -5.92 -29.87
CA TYR A 252 3.15 -5.31 -28.63
C TYR A 252 3.05 -6.29 -27.47
N ILE A 253 3.96 -6.14 -26.51
CA ILE A 253 4.07 -7.03 -25.36
C ILE A 253 4.09 -6.23 -24.07
N SER A 254 3.59 -6.84 -23.00
CA SER A 254 3.58 -6.24 -21.66
C SER A 254 4.78 -6.64 -20.81
N GLY A 255 5.53 -7.67 -21.19
CA GLY A 255 6.70 -8.10 -20.45
C GLY A 255 7.59 -9.09 -21.18
N LEU A 256 8.83 -9.21 -20.68
CA LEU A 256 9.91 -10.03 -21.21
C LEU A 256 10.59 -10.84 -20.12
N VAL A 257 11.23 -11.93 -20.55
CA VAL A 257 12.04 -12.79 -19.68
C VAL A 257 13.49 -12.68 -20.11
N LEU A 258 14.35 -12.34 -19.16
CA LEU A 258 15.79 -12.37 -19.30
C LEU A 258 16.33 -13.58 -18.55
N ASP A 259 16.94 -14.51 -19.28
CA ASP A 259 17.65 -15.66 -18.75
C ASP A 259 19.14 -15.31 -18.56
N PRO A 260 19.62 -15.17 -17.31
CA PRO A 260 21.01 -14.83 -17.06
C PRO A 260 22.00 -15.86 -17.59
N LYS A 261 21.58 -17.12 -17.82
CA LYS A 261 22.45 -18.18 -18.36
C LYS A 261 22.68 -18.05 -19.86
N GLN A 262 21.89 -17.24 -20.56
CA GLN A 262 21.97 -17.04 -22.00
C GLN A 262 22.63 -15.70 -22.38
N LEU A 263 23.02 -14.88 -21.40
CA LEU A 263 23.63 -13.57 -21.63
C LEU A 263 24.98 -13.62 -22.38
N ASP A 264 25.68 -14.76 -22.34
CA ASP A 264 26.91 -14.98 -23.09
C ASP A 264 26.66 -15.23 -24.60
N GLN A 265 25.40 -15.41 -25.01
CA GLN A 265 25.01 -15.65 -26.40
C GLN A 265 24.60 -14.34 -27.08
N PRO A 266 25.36 -13.85 -28.09
CA PRO A 266 25.07 -12.58 -28.75
C PRO A 266 23.67 -12.53 -29.38
N ASP A 267 23.28 -13.60 -30.07
CA ASP A 267 21.97 -13.69 -30.75
C ASP A 267 20.79 -13.58 -29.77
N TYR A 268 20.93 -14.18 -28.58
CA TYR A 268 19.93 -14.08 -27.52
C TYR A 268 19.78 -12.63 -27.04
N VAL A 269 20.90 -11.97 -26.74
CA VAL A 269 20.91 -10.58 -26.26
C VAL A 269 20.36 -9.62 -27.32
N GLU A 270 20.73 -9.83 -28.60
CA GLU A 270 20.19 -9.03 -29.71
C GLU A 270 18.68 -9.22 -29.85
N ASN A 271 18.20 -10.47 -29.86
CA ASN A 271 16.77 -10.75 -29.90
C ASN A 271 16.01 -10.16 -28.70
N PHE A 272 16.57 -10.26 -27.49
CA PHE A 272 16.00 -9.65 -26.29
C PHE A 272 15.88 -8.12 -26.45
N LYS A 273 16.93 -7.44 -26.94
CA LYS A 273 16.90 -6.00 -27.20
C LYS A 273 15.88 -5.63 -28.27
N GLN A 274 15.76 -6.42 -29.34
CA GLN A 274 14.74 -6.23 -30.37
C GLN A 274 13.33 -6.36 -29.79
N LEU A 275 13.06 -7.39 -28.97
CA LEU A 275 11.79 -7.58 -28.29
C LEU A 275 11.51 -6.46 -27.28
N MET A 276 12.52 -5.90 -26.61
CA MET A 276 12.35 -4.75 -25.71
C MET A 276 11.72 -3.55 -26.44
N THR A 277 12.02 -3.37 -27.73
CA THR A 277 11.39 -2.31 -28.53
C THR A 277 9.88 -2.50 -28.74
N LYS A 278 9.37 -3.72 -28.55
CA LYS A 278 7.95 -4.10 -28.65
C LYS A 278 7.19 -3.90 -27.34
N ILE A 279 7.87 -3.62 -26.23
CA ILE A 279 7.21 -3.07 -25.05
C ILE A 279 6.80 -1.64 -25.37
N ILE A 280 5.51 -1.32 -25.20
CA ILE A 280 4.96 0.01 -25.48
C ILE A 280 5.76 1.04 -24.68
N GLY A 281 6.60 1.79 -25.37
CA GLY A 281 7.33 2.91 -24.81
C GLY A 281 6.49 4.18 -24.83
N ILE A 282 7.02 5.21 -24.17
CA ILE A 282 6.45 6.55 -24.20
C ILE A 282 6.93 7.19 -25.51
N GLN A 283 6.42 6.69 -26.64
CA GLN A 283 6.91 7.06 -27.97
C GLN A 283 6.10 8.22 -28.54
N ARG A 284 6.55 9.46 -28.25
CA ARG A 284 6.34 10.71 -29.00
C ARG A 284 7.34 11.77 -28.52
N GLU A 285 7.58 12.84 -29.30
CA GLU A 285 8.32 14.02 -28.84
C GLU A 285 7.59 14.60 -27.61
N MET A 286 8.08 14.26 -26.41
CA MET A 286 7.58 14.83 -25.17
C MET A 286 8.01 16.29 -25.09
N ASN A 287 7.16 17.14 -24.51
CA ASN A 287 7.57 18.51 -24.18
C ASN A 287 8.86 18.47 -23.34
N PRO A 288 9.98 19.05 -23.82
CA PRO A 288 11.25 19.03 -23.10
C PRO A 288 11.13 19.58 -21.68
N HIS A 289 10.23 20.54 -21.45
CA HIS A 289 9.99 21.09 -20.12
C HIS A 289 9.36 20.09 -19.14
N ILE A 290 8.56 19.13 -19.63
CA ILE A 290 8.02 18.06 -18.78
C ILE A 290 9.11 17.06 -18.43
N VAL A 291 9.97 16.72 -19.40
CA VAL A 291 11.11 15.84 -19.18
C VAL A 291 12.08 16.45 -18.17
N GLU A 292 12.52 17.69 -18.40
CA GLU A 292 13.41 18.46 -17.50
C GLU A 292 12.80 18.60 -16.10
N LEU A 293 11.50 18.89 -15.99
CA LEU A 293 10.82 18.93 -14.71
C LEU A 293 10.96 17.60 -13.99
N ILE A 294 10.55 16.50 -14.62
CA ILE A 294 10.57 15.17 -14.00
C ILE A 294 11.99 14.75 -13.60
N GLU A 295 12.99 15.01 -14.46
CA GLU A 295 14.40 14.79 -14.13
C GLU A 295 14.82 15.58 -12.90
N SER A 296 14.46 16.87 -12.82
CA SER A 296 14.77 17.70 -11.65
C SER A 296 14.08 17.21 -10.37
N LEU A 297 12.88 16.64 -10.46
CA LEU A 297 12.18 16.06 -9.30
C LEU A 297 12.93 14.82 -8.79
N HIS A 298 13.33 13.93 -9.70
CA HIS A 298 14.13 12.75 -9.34
C HIS A 298 15.48 13.14 -8.78
N GLU A 299 16.15 14.14 -9.37
CA GLU A 299 17.42 14.66 -8.86
C GLU A 299 17.27 15.24 -7.45
N TYR A 300 16.22 16.03 -7.20
CA TYR A 300 15.94 16.57 -5.86
C TYR A 300 15.69 15.45 -4.84
N ASN A 301 14.93 14.42 -5.24
CA ASN A 301 14.68 13.26 -4.38
C ASN A 301 15.99 12.58 -3.97
N GLN A 302 16.90 12.35 -4.93
CA GLN A 302 18.18 11.67 -4.70
C GLN A 302 19.20 12.50 -3.93
N GLN A 303 19.33 13.78 -4.28
CA GLN A 303 20.39 14.64 -3.74
C GLN A 303 19.99 15.34 -2.44
N HIS A 304 18.68 15.47 -2.13
CA HIS A 304 18.19 16.26 -1.00
C HIS A 304 17.27 15.46 -0.07
N LEU A 305 16.14 14.92 -0.58
CA LEU A 305 15.13 14.27 0.28
C LEU A 305 15.65 12.98 0.91
N ILE A 306 16.24 12.08 0.13
CA ILE A 306 16.78 10.81 0.64
C ILE A 306 17.92 11.05 1.64
N PRO A 307 18.90 11.94 1.36
CA PRO A 307 19.92 12.31 2.34
C PRO A 307 19.33 12.90 3.63
N SER A 308 18.41 13.87 3.53
CA SER A 308 17.75 14.46 4.70
C SER A 308 16.97 13.42 5.51
N LEU A 309 16.34 12.45 4.84
CA LEU A 309 15.67 11.34 5.52
C LEU A 309 16.66 10.48 6.32
N LYS A 310 17.87 10.23 5.79
CA LYS A 310 18.94 9.50 6.49
C LYS A 310 19.52 10.29 7.67
N GLU A 311 19.50 11.63 7.62
CA GLU A 311 19.99 12.48 8.71
C GLU A 311 19.22 12.32 10.03
N ILE A 312 17.98 11.80 9.99
CA ILE A 312 17.20 11.48 11.20
C ILE A 312 18.00 10.58 12.15
N LEU A 313 18.82 9.67 11.61
CA LEU A 313 19.64 8.75 12.39
C LEU A 313 20.75 9.46 13.19
N ASN A 314 21.11 10.69 12.82
CA ASN A 314 22.14 11.48 13.47
C ASN A 314 21.62 12.28 14.67
N ILE A 315 20.31 12.23 14.95
CA ILE A 315 19.71 12.94 16.09
C ILE A 315 20.23 12.32 17.40
N GLN A 316 21.07 13.07 18.10
CA GLN A 316 21.59 12.73 19.42
C GLN A 316 21.08 13.75 20.45
N SER A 317 20.06 13.37 21.23
CA SER A 317 19.47 14.28 22.24
C SER A 317 18.65 13.51 23.27
N PHE A 318 18.36 14.17 24.40
CA PHE A 318 17.41 13.68 25.40
C PHE A 318 15.95 13.74 24.94
N SER A 319 15.62 14.51 23.89
CA SER A 319 14.26 14.65 23.34
C SER A 319 14.16 14.13 21.90
N VAL A 320 14.54 12.86 21.72
CA VAL A 320 14.55 12.19 20.41
C VAL A 320 13.20 12.31 19.71
N ASP A 321 12.08 12.01 20.39
CA ASP A 321 10.76 11.97 19.76
C ASP A 321 10.33 13.33 19.20
N HIS A 322 10.65 14.42 19.92
CA HIS A 322 10.33 15.77 19.48
C HIS A 322 11.16 16.17 18.26
N LEU A 323 12.47 15.90 18.29
CA LEU A 323 13.35 16.25 17.18
C LEU A 323 13.06 15.42 15.92
N VAL A 324 12.74 14.14 16.09
CA VAL A 324 12.28 13.28 14.98
C VAL A 324 11.00 13.87 14.38
N LYS A 325 10.04 14.31 15.21
CA LYS A 325 8.82 14.97 14.74
C LYS A 325 9.12 16.25 13.94
N GLU A 326 9.93 17.17 14.48
CA GLU A 326 10.28 18.41 13.79
C GLU A 326 10.99 18.14 12.45
N HIS A 327 11.91 17.17 12.42
CA HIS A 327 12.61 16.78 11.20
C HIS A 327 11.66 16.20 10.15
N ILE A 328 10.71 15.37 10.57
CA ILE A 328 9.65 14.84 9.68
C ILE A 328 8.77 15.97 9.15
N GLU A 329 8.41 16.96 9.96
CA GLU A 329 7.63 18.14 9.52
C GLU A 329 8.39 18.94 8.45
N ILE A 330 9.72 19.08 8.58
CA ILE A 330 10.58 19.71 7.57
C ILE A 330 10.62 18.87 6.28
N LEU A 331 10.84 17.56 6.39
CA LEU A 331 10.85 16.66 5.24
C LEU A 331 9.53 16.68 4.47
N GLU A 332 8.40 16.68 5.18
CA GLU A 332 7.08 16.76 4.56
C GLU A 332 6.90 18.08 3.82
N LYS A 333 7.36 19.20 4.41
CA LYS A 333 7.36 20.51 3.77
C LYS A 333 8.21 20.48 2.49
N ASP A 334 9.40 19.92 2.54
CA ASP A 334 10.31 19.86 1.40
C ASP A 334 9.76 18.99 0.27
N LEU A 335 9.14 17.85 0.61
CA LEU A 335 8.43 16.99 -0.33
C LEU A 335 7.29 17.77 -1.02
N SER A 336 6.53 18.53 -0.23
CA SER A 336 5.44 19.36 -0.75
C SER A 336 5.92 20.49 -1.68
N LEU A 337 6.88 21.30 -1.25
CA LEU A 337 7.31 22.50 -1.97
C LEU A 337 8.18 22.20 -3.19
N ASN A 338 8.98 21.13 -3.13
CA ASN A 338 9.97 20.85 -4.16
C ASN A 338 9.59 19.67 -5.06
N ILE A 339 8.66 18.80 -4.65
CA ILE A 339 8.14 17.72 -5.49
C ILE A 339 6.68 17.97 -5.87
N PHE A 340 5.76 18.01 -4.91
CA PHE A 340 4.33 17.96 -5.23
C PHE A 340 3.78 19.22 -5.90
N GLU A 341 4.12 20.42 -5.39
CA GLU A 341 3.66 21.68 -5.98
C GLU A 341 4.24 21.91 -7.39
N PRO A 342 5.56 21.73 -7.64
CA PRO A 342 6.13 21.83 -8.98
C PRO A 342 5.54 20.78 -9.93
N PHE A 343 5.34 19.55 -9.45
CA PHE A 343 4.72 18.48 -10.23
C PHE A 343 3.31 18.86 -10.71
N LEU A 344 2.42 19.27 -9.79
CA LEU A 344 1.06 19.66 -10.18
C LEU A 344 1.07 20.88 -11.11
N LYS A 345 1.95 21.85 -10.86
CA LYS A 345 2.10 23.03 -11.72
C LYS A 345 2.53 22.64 -13.14
N GLY A 346 3.48 21.72 -13.27
CA GLY A 346 3.91 21.16 -14.56
C GLY A 346 2.78 20.40 -15.26
N LEU A 347 2.07 19.54 -14.51
CA LEU A 347 0.92 18.80 -15.02
C LEU A 347 -0.16 19.72 -15.60
N LYS A 348 -0.45 20.85 -14.92
CA LYS A 348 -1.46 21.82 -15.36
C LYS A 348 -1.02 22.70 -16.53
N LYS A 349 0.26 23.08 -16.59
CA LYS A 349 0.73 24.16 -17.49
C LYS A 349 1.55 23.70 -18.68
N SER A 350 2.20 22.54 -18.58
CA SER A 350 3.22 22.12 -19.53
C SER A 350 2.78 20.88 -20.33
N VAL A 351 1.82 20.10 -19.82
CA VAL A 351 1.27 18.94 -20.52
C VAL A 351 0.30 19.36 -21.62
N GLN A 352 0.45 18.76 -22.79
CA GLN A 352 -0.34 19.00 -24.00
C GLN A 352 -0.99 17.72 -24.54
N HIS A 353 -0.43 16.55 -24.22
CA HIS A 353 -0.88 15.27 -24.77
C HIS A 353 -1.09 14.21 -23.69
N THR A 354 -1.93 13.21 -24.00
CA THR A 354 -2.24 12.09 -23.10
C THR A 354 -0.99 11.28 -22.73
N ASP A 355 -0.05 11.13 -23.64
CA ASP A 355 1.16 10.33 -23.40
C ASP A 355 2.09 10.99 -22.36
N GLU A 356 2.05 12.33 -22.25
CA GLU A 356 2.79 13.07 -21.23
C GLU A 356 2.14 12.96 -19.85
N LEU A 357 0.81 12.84 -19.78
CA LEU A 357 0.11 12.53 -18.53
C LEU A 357 0.56 11.16 -18.00
N GLU A 358 0.71 10.20 -18.89
CA GLU A 358 1.21 8.87 -18.58
C GLU A 358 2.66 8.88 -18.11
N PHE A 359 3.52 9.60 -18.83
CA PHE A 359 4.90 9.85 -18.42
C PHE A 359 4.98 10.44 -17.00
N CYS A 360 4.19 11.49 -16.72
CA CYS A 360 4.13 12.12 -15.41
C CYS A 360 3.65 11.14 -14.32
N TYR A 361 2.61 10.36 -14.60
CA TYR A 361 2.05 9.39 -13.64
C TYR A 361 3.07 8.34 -13.21
N PHE A 362 3.71 7.69 -14.17
CA PHE A 362 4.68 6.63 -13.86
C PHE A 362 5.91 7.18 -13.16
N ASN A 363 6.37 8.38 -13.55
CA ASN A 363 7.54 8.98 -12.94
C ASN A 363 7.32 9.43 -11.49
N ILE A 364 6.17 10.04 -11.18
CA ILE A 364 5.88 10.42 -9.79
C ILE A 364 5.67 9.19 -8.91
N LEU A 365 5.05 8.12 -9.45
CA LEU A 365 4.85 6.86 -8.74
C LEU A 365 6.20 6.19 -8.45
N ARG A 366 7.11 6.16 -9.42
CA ARG A 366 8.49 5.69 -9.26
C ARG A 366 9.25 6.46 -8.18
N LEU A 367 9.21 7.79 -8.24
CA LEU A 367 9.88 8.68 -7.29
C LEU A 367 9.41 8.40 -5.85
N LEU A 368 8.09 8.31 -5.66
CA LEU A 368 7.50 8.13 -4.34
C LEU A 368 7.66 6.71 -3.80
N ASN A 369 7.62 5.69 -4.66
CA ASN A 369 7.95 4.33 -4.27
C ASN A 369 9.40 4.21 -3.80
N GLU A 370 10.33 4.89 -4.49
CA GLU A 370 11.72 4.94 -4.06
C GLU A 370 11.89 5.66 -2.72
N PHE A 371 11.23 6.82 -2.54
CA PHE A 371 11.24 7.52 -1.26
C PHE A 371 10.66 6.66 -0.12
N LEU A 372 9.53 6.00 -0.37
CA LEU A 372 8.88 5.08 0.58
C LEU A 372 9.81 3.91 0.92
N HIS A 373 10.48 3.33 -0.06
CA HIS A 373 11.46 2.26 0.16
C HIS A 373 12.59 2.70 1.11
N GLN A 374 13.15 3.90 0.91
CA GLN A 374 14.15 4.46 1.83
C GLN A 374 13.58 4.70 3.23
N LEU A 375 12.34 5.20 3.33
CA LEU A 375 11.65 5.37 4.61
C LEU A 375 11.41 4.03 5.32
N GLU A 376 11.08 2.97 4.58
CA GLU A 376 10.96 1.62 5.13
C GLU A 376 12.29 1.06 5.61
N ILE A 377 13.39 1.33 4.89
CA ILE A 377 14.74 0.99 5.34
C ILE A 377 15.02 1.62 6.71
N LEU A 378 14.70 2.90 6.86
CA LEU A 378 15.04 3.69 8.03
C LEU A 378 14.10 3.47 9.22
N SER A 379 12.82 3.12 8.99
CA SER A 379 11.76 2.87 10.00
C SER A 379 12.01 1.69 10.96
N GLN A 380 13.25 1.27 11.04
CA GLN A 380 13.72 -0.04 11.43
C GLN A 380 14.95 0.11 12.31
N GLU A 381 15.65 1.23 12.14
CA GLU A 381 16.53 1.74 13.18
C GLU A 381 15.72 1.99 14.46
N PRO A 382 16.25 1.64 15.65
CA PRO A 382 15.52 1.74 16.91
C PRO A 382 14.91 3.13 17.18
N ILE A 383 15.58 4.18 16.70
CA ILE A 383 15.16 5.57 16.82
C ILE A 383 13.84 5.86 16.08
N LEU A 384 13.52 5.09 15.02
CA LEU A 384 12.30 5.25 14.23
C LEU A 384 11.30 4.11 14.41
N GLN A 385 11.75 2.89 14.71
CA GLN A 385 10.90 1.70 14.79
C GLN A 385 9.72 1.87 15.76
N PHE A 386 9.95 2.56 16.88
CA PHE A 386 8.95 2.79 17.91
C PHE A 386 8.40 4.22 17.92
N ASN A 387 8.88 5.08 17.02
CA ASN A 387 8.45 6.46 16.97
C ASN A 387 7.11 6.59 16.22
N GLN A 388 6.09 7.09 16.93
CA GLN A 388 4.74 7.22 16.36
C GLN A 388 4.70 8.20 15.17
N HIS A 389 5.46 9.29 15.20
CA HIS A 389 5.47 10.29 14.13
C HIS A 389 6.05 9.71 12.83
N ALA A 390 7.16 8.97 12.91
CA ALA A 390 7.74 8.27 11.76
C ALA A 390 6.77 7.24 11.16
N ARG A 391 6.08 6.48 12.02
CA ARG A 391 5.07 5.51 11.58
C ARG A 391 3.90 6.19 10.85
N LEU A 392 3.36 7.27 11.41
CA LEU A 392 2.24 8.00 10.79
C LEU A 392 2.64 8.69 9.48
N PHE A 393 3.85 9.25 9.41
CA PHE A 393 4.40 9.81 8.18
C PHE A 393 4.48 8.74 7.08
N LYS A 394 5.01 7.56 7.38
CA LYS A 394 5.02 6.42 6.44
C LYS A 394 3.63 6.05 5.97
N TYR A 395 2.65 5.97 6.87
CA TYR A 395 1.27 5.65 6.52
C TYR A 395 0.66 6.68 5.56
N ARG A 396 1.00 7.97 5.73
CA ARG A 396 0.57 9.04 4.81
C ARG A 396 1.21 8.94 3.44
N VAL A 397 2.48 8.55 3.34
CA VAL A 397 3.15 8.30 2.05
C VAL A 397 2.51 7.11 1.32
N ILE A 398 2.25 6.00 2.03
CA ILE A 398 1.53 4.84 1.49
C ILE A 398 0.13 5.24 1.02
N ALA A 399 -0.59 6.02 1.83
CA ALA A 399 -1.91 6.53 1.48
C ALA A 399 -1.86 7.42 0.24
N TYR A 400 -0.84 8.25 0.10
CA TYR A 400 -0.67 9.16 -1.04
C TYR A 400 -0.54 8.37 -2.34
N LEU A 401 0.33 7.36 -2.36
CA LEU A 401 0.48 6.45 -3.50
C LEU A 401 -0.86 5.81 -3.87
N LYS A 402 -1.60 5.31 -2.86
CA LYS A 402 -2.89 4.67 -3.13
C LYS A 402 -3.94 5.63 -3.68
N LEU A 403 -4.01 6.84 -3.13
CA LEU A 403 -4.94 7.88 -3.58
C LEU A 403 -4.58 8.40 -4.97
N LEU A 404 -3.29 8.45 -5.32
CA LEU A 404 -2.82 8.77 -6.67
C LEU A 404 -3.30 7.73 -7.68
N GLU A 405 -3.22 6.44 -7.35
CA GLU A 405 -3.79 5.36 -8.16
C GLU A 405 -5.31 5.47 -8.28
N GLN A 406 -6.03 5.64 -7.16
CA GLN A 406 -7.50 5.75 -7.18
C GLN A 406 -7.95 6.92 -8.05
N ARG A 407 -7.32 8.08 -7.88
CA ARG A 407 -7.68 9.34 -8.53
C ARG A 407 -6.97 9.60 -9.85
N ARG A 408 -6.33 8.60 -10.45
CA ARG A 408 -5.52 8.80 -11.66
C ARG A 408 -6.29 9.55 -12.75
N LYS A 409 -7.55 9.15 -13.02
CA LYS A 409 -8.40 9.76 -14.05
C LYS A 409 -8.82 11.21 -13.74
N GLN A 410 -8.79 11.60 -12.47
CA GLN A 410 -9.17 12.93 -11.98
C GLN A 410 -7.95 13.86 -11.82
N ILE A 411 -6.75 13.30 -11.71
CA ILE A 411 -5.50 14.05 -11.57
C ILE A 411 -4.83 14.20 -12.94
N PHE A 412 -4.66 13.08 -13.65
CA PHE A 412 -3.96 12.98 -14.93
C PHE A 412 -4.93 13.16 -16.08
N MET A 413 -5.38 14.39 -16.26
CA MET A 413 -6.23 14.80 -17.38
C MET A 413 -5.90 16.22 -17.83
N ILE A 414 -6.16 16.54 -19.09
CA ILE A 414 -6.00 17.90 -19.62
C ILE A 414 -7.26 18.67 -19.24
N PHE A 415 -7.09 19.71 -18.43
CA PHE A 415 -8.16 20.64 -18.06
C PHE A 415 -8.23 21.76 -19.09
N TYR A 416 -9.35 21.84 -19.81
CA TYR A 416 -9.62 22.92 -20.77
C TYR A 416 -10.36 24.09 -20.14
N ASP A 417 -10.90 23.91 -18.94
CA ASP A 417 -11.71 24.88 -18.21
C ASP A 417 -11.30 24.92 -16.73
N GLU A 418 -11.06 26.14 -16.23
CA GLU A 418 -10.73 26.37 -14.83
C GLU A 418 -11.90 25.99 -13.92
N HIS A 419 -13.14 26.17 -14.36
CA HIS A 419 -14.30 25.78 -13.55
C HIS A 419 -14.37 24.26 -13.36
N GLN A 420 -14.14 23.47 -14.43
CA GLN A 420 -13.98 22.02 -14.31
C GLN A 420 -12.87 21.65 -13.31
N TYR A 421 -11.71 22.30 -13.39
CA TYR A 421 -10.62 22.05 -12.45
C TYR A 421 -11.03 22.32 -11.00
N GLN A 422 -11.70 23.44 -10.74
CA GLN A 422 -12.18 23.80 -9.41
C GLN A 422 -13.20 22.79 -8.86
N GLN A 423 -14.05 22.19 -9.70
CA GLN A 423 -14.95 21.12 -9.26
C GLN A 423 -14.19 19.92 -8.69
N HIS A 424 -13.08 19.52 -9.34
CA HIS A 424 -12.23 18.44 -8.84
C HIS A 424 -11.55 18.81 -7.53
N VAL A 425 -11.08 20.06 -7.39
CA VAL A 425 -10.52 20.57 -6.12
C VAL A 425 -11.57 20.51 -5.00
N GLN A 426 -12.79 20.97 -5.25
CA GLN A 426 -13.87 20.93 -4.25
C GLN A 426 -14.26 19.50 -3.86
N ALA A 427 -14.29 18.57 -4.82
CA ALA A 427 -14.57 17.16 -4.55
C ALA A 427 -13.56 16.57 -3.56
N VAL A 428 -12.28 16.94 -3.64
CA VAL A 428 -11.22 16.49 -2.70
C VAL A 428 -11.51 16.96 -1.29
N LEU A 429 -11.89 18.23 -1.15
CA LEU A 429 -12.04 18.88 0.14
C LEU A 429 -13.33 18.48 0.85
N ALA A 430 -14.38 18.15 0.08
CA ALA A 430 -15.74 17.93 0.59
C ALA A 430 -15.83 16.91 1.75
N PRO A 431 -15.20 15.71 1.71
CA PRO A 431 -15.30 14.75 2.81
C PRO A 431 -14.73 15.30 4.12
N THR A 432 -13.57 15.94 4.05
CA THR A 432 -12.91 16.49 5.25
C THR A 432 -13.66 17.69 5.80
N GLN A 433 -14.25 18.52 4.93
CA GLN A 433 -15.11 19.63 5.34
C GLN A 433 -16.38 19.14 6.03
N GLN A 434 -17.04 18.12 5.49
CA GLN A 434 -18.22 17.51 6.12
C GLN A 434 -17.90 16.96 7.51
N ILE A 435 -16.73 16.33 7.69
CA ILE A 435 -16.29 15.86 9.01
C ILE A 435 -16.03 17.03 9.96
N ARG A 436 -15.39 18.12 9.50
CA ARG A 436 -15.16 19.32 10.33
C ARG A 436 -16.48 19.92 10.81
N GLU A 437 -17.45 20.09 9.92
CA GLU A 437 -18.78 20.63 10.24
C GLU A 437 -19.49 19.74 11.27
N LEU A 438 -19.54 18.42 11.02
CA LEU A 438 -20.09 17.43 11.95
C LEU A 438 -19.48 17.53 13.36
N LEU A 439 -18.15 17.60 13.44
CA LEU A 439 -17.44 17.65 14.71
C LEU A 439 -17.63 18.99 15.45
N ASN A 440 -17.62 20.11 14.72
CA ASN A 440 -17.86 21.43 15.32
C ASN A 440 -19.25 21.49 15.95
N ASP A 441 -20.27 21.08 15.21
CA ASP A 441 -21.66 21.04 15.70
C ASP A 441 -21.78 20.13 16.93
N ALA A 442 -21.19 18.94 16.89
CA ALA A 442 -21.23 17.98 17.99
C ALA A 442 -20.49 18.47 19.24
N ILE A 443 -19.34 19.13 19.07
CA ILE A 443 -18.57 19.71 20.17
C ILE A 443 -19.35 20.86 20.83
N GLU A 444 -20.00 21.71 20.03
CA GLU A 444 -20.85 22.79 20.54
C GLU A 444 -22.06 22.23 21.31
N GLN A 445 -22.77 21.26 20.75
CA GLN A 445 -23.89 20.59 21.41
C GLN A 445 -23.45 19.93 22.74
N THR A 446 -22.32 19.22 22.73
CA THR A 446 -21.76 18.59 23.93
C THR A 446 -21.40 19.63 24.99
N ARG A 447 -20.84 20.78 24.60
CA ARG A 447 -20.51 21.88 25.51
C ARG A 447 -21.77 22.46 26.16
N ASN A 448 -22.85 22.64 25.40
CA ASN A 448 -24.12 23.12 25.92
C ASN A 448 -24.74 22.13 26.92
N ILE A 449 -24.73 20.84 26.61
CA ILE A 449 -25.21 19.78 27.52
C ILE A 449 -24.37 19.71 28.80
N GLN A 450 -23.04 19.84 28.69
CA GLN A 450 -22.15 19.86 29.86
C GLN A 450 -22.40 21.07 30.78
N GLN A 451 -22.77 22.24 30.23
CA GLN A 451 -23.16 23.39 31.04
C GLN A 451 -24.46 23.12 31.81
N GLN A 452 -25.45 22.53 31.14
CA GLN A 452 -26.72 22.14 31.77
C GLN A 452 -26.51 21.09 32.87
N LEU A 453 -25.65 20.10 32.63
CA LEU A 453 -25.26 19.09 33.63
C LEU A 453 -24.64 19.75 34.87
N ARG A 454 -23.66 20.65 34.69
CA ARG A 454 -23.03 21.36 35.82
C ARG A 454 -24.05 22.20 36.60
N GLN A 455 -25.02 22.80 35.92
CA GLN A 455 -26.07 23.56 36.59
C GLN A 455 -26.98 22.63 37.42
N LEU A 456 -27.46 21.53 36.85
CA LEU A 456 -28.29 20.53 37.54
C LEU A 456 -27.55 19.87 38.72
N GLU A 457 -26.26 19.57 38.57
CA GLU A 457 -25.43 19.01 39.64
C GLU A 457 -25.25 19.99 40.80
N ARG A 458 -25.02 21.28 40.51
CA ARG A 458 -24.96 22.35 41.52
C ARG A 458 -26.29 22.54 42.24
N GLU A 459 -27.40 22.54 41.50
CA GLU A 459 -28.74 22.63 42.07
C GLU A 459 -29.01 21.43 43.00
N THR A 460 -28.64 20.22 42.57
CA THR A 460 -28.81 18.98 43.36
C THR A 460 -27.96 18.99 44.64
N GLN A 461 -26.71 19.46 44.57
CA GLN A 461 -25.83 19.65 45.73
C GLN A 461 -26.35 20.72 46.70
N ASN A 462 -26.84 21.85 46.19
CA ASN A 462 -27.42 22.91 47.00
C ASN A 462 -28.70 22.46 47.72
N THR A 463 -29.54 21.63 47.10
CA THR A 463 -30.69 21.00 47.79
C THR A 463 -30.32 20.01 48.88
N LYS A 464 -29.12 19.39 48.84
CA LYS A 464 -28.65 18.51 49.93
C LYS A 464 -28.32 19.30 51.20
N ASN A 465 -28.03 20.59 51.12
CA ASN A 465 -27.69 21.46 52.27
C ASN A 465 -28.89 22.14 52.94
N VAL A 466 -30.14 21.79 52.56
CA VAL A 466 -31.36 22.40 53.10
C VAL A 466 -32.13 21.40 53.99
N SER A 467 -32.64 21.92 55.12
CA SER A 467 -33.34 21.23 56.23
C SER A 467 -34.29 20.08 55.84
N PHE A 468 -34.34 19.05 56.69
CA PHE A 468 -35.07 17.77 56.57
C PHE A 468 -36.51 17.88 56.07
N ILE A 469 -37.23 18.97 56.37
CA ILE A 469 -38.64 19.17 56.00
C ILE A 469 -38.82 19.55 54.52
N LYS A 470 -37.79 20.11 53.86
CA LYS A 470 -37.82 20.41 52.40
C LYS A 470 -37.43 19.21 51.51
N ARG A 471 -36.80 18.18 52.06
CA ARG A 471 -36.46 16.94 51.33
C ARG A 471 -37.67 16.06 51.03
N LEU A 472 -38.75 16.18 51.82
CA LEU A 472 -39.96 15.35 51.70
C LEU A 472 -40.92 15.81 50.59
N PHE A 473 -40.69 16.96 49.94
CA PHE A 473 -41.65 17.56 48.98
C PHE A 473 -41.07 17.95 47.60
N HIS A 474 -39.83 17.60 47.23
CA HIS A 474 -39.27 18.01 45.92
C HIS A 474 -38.36 17.00 45.20
N LYS A 475 -38.78 16.62 43.97
CA LYS A 475 -38.04 16.54 42.69
C LYS A 475 -36.67 15.83 42.60
N SER A 476 -36.17 15.15 43.61
CA SER A 476 -34.82 14.53 43.56
C SER A 476 -34.70 13.40 42.52
N GLU A 477 -35.72 12.56 42.34
CA GLU A 477 -35.72 11.49 41.31
C GLU A 477 -35.70 12.05 39.88
N ASN A 478 -36.36 13.19 39.63
CA ASN A 478 -36.38 13.82 38.31
C ASN A 478 -35.03 14.41 37.90
N HIS A 479 -34.23 14.88 38.85
CA HIS A 479 -32.91 15.45 38.55
C HIS A 479 -31.88 14.37 38.24
N GLU A 480 -31.90 13.25 38.96
CA GLU A 480 -31.00 12.13 38.69
C GLU A 480 -31.30 11.46 37.34
N SER A 481 -32.59 11.23 37.04
CA SER A 481 -33.03 10.74 35.72
C SER A 481 -32.58 11.67 34.59
N LYS A 482 -32.76 12.99 34.75
CA LYS A 482 -32.35 13.98 33.76
C LYS A 482 -30.83 14.09 33.61
N ILE A 483 -30.06 13.93 34.69
CA ILE A 483 -28.59 13.86 34.62
C ILE A 483 -28.15 12.63 33.81
N ASN A 484 -28.78 11.47 34.04
CA ASN A 484 -28.46 10.26 33.28
C ASN A 484 -28.85 10.39 31.80
N GLU A 485 -30.00 10.99 31.50
CA GLU A 485 -30.42 11.30 30.12
C GLU A 485 -29.42 12.21 29.42
N LEU A 486 -28.99 13.31 30.05
CA LEU A 486 -28.00 14.22 29.47
C LEU A 486 -26.63 13.54 29.28
N LYS A 487 -26.21 12.65 30.17
CA LYS A 487 -25.00 11.84 30.00
C LYS A 487 -25.12 10.89 28.82
N GLN A 488 -26.27 10.24 28.66
CA GLN A 488 -26.54 9.37 27.52
C GLN A 488 -26.54 10.16 26.21
N ASN A 489 -27.13 11.36 26.17
CA ASN A 489 -27.12 12.21 24.99
C ASN A 489 -25.70 12.56 24.52
N ILE A 490 -24.76 12.80 25.46
CA ILE A 490 -23.34 13.02 25.10
C ILE A 490 -22.74 11.77 24.44
N ILE A 491 -23.05 10.58 24.97
CA ILE A 491 -22.59 9.30 24.41
C ILE A 491 -23.19 9.11 23.01
N ASP A 492 -24.48 9.38 22.83
CA ASP A 492 -25.17 9.22 21.56
C ASP A 492 -24.65 10.18 20.48
N ILE A 493 -24.37 11.44 20.84
CA ILE A 493 -23.73 12.41 19.93
C ILE A 493 -22.34 11.92 19.50
N ARG A 494 -21.55 11.43 20.45
CA ARG A 494 -20.21 10.90 20.19
C ARG A 494 -20.28 9.69 19.25
N ASP A 495 -21.14 8.74 19.55
CA ASP A 495 -21.30 7.50 18.78
C ASP A 495 -21.86 7.79 17.37
N HIS A 496 -22.76 8.77 17.24
CA HIS A 496 -23.24 9.28 15.96
C HIS A 496 -22.08 9.84 15.12
N CYS A 497 -21.23 10.68 15.71
CA CYS A 497 -20.07 11.23 15.02
C CYS A 497 -19.12 10.12 14.55
N TYR A 498 -18.82 9.15 15.43
CA TYR A 498 -17.97 8.01 15.10
C TYR A 498 -18.47 7.26 13.86
N LEU A 499 -19.76 6.87 13.85
CA LEU A 499 -20.35 6.13 12.73
C LEU A 499 -20.44 6.98 11.46
N LYS A 500 -20.73 8.27 11.60
CA LYS A 500 -20.88 9.18 10.46
C LYS A 500 -19.55 9.44 9.76
N ILE A 501 -18.43 9.52 10.49
CA ILE A 501 -17.09 9.61 9.89
C ILE A 501 -16.80 8.39 9.02
N ILE A 502 -17.09 7.18 9.52
CA ILE A 502 -16.94 5.94 8.74
C ILE A 502 -17.83 5.97 7.49
N ALA A 503 -19.07 6.44 7.62
CA ALA A 503 -19.98 6.55 6.47
C ALA A 503 -19.49 7.56 5.42
N ILE A 504 -18.95 8.71 5.84
CA ILE A 504 -18.38 9.73 4.94
C ILE A 504 -17.21 9.14 4.15
N GLN A 505 -16.32 8.40 4.82
CA GLN A 505 -15.21 7.71 4.17
C GLN A 505 -15.71 6.75 3.08
N LYS A 506 -16.71 5.91 3.37
CA LYS A 506 -17.28 4.97 2.37
C LYS A 506 -17.95 5.67 1.20
N GLN A 507 -18.54 6.83 1.42
CA GLN A 507 -19.19 7.63 0.39
C GLN A 507 -18.18 8.36 -0.53
N ALA A 508 -16.91 8.42 -0.12
CA ALA A 508 -15.83 9.09 -0.85
C ALA A 508 -14.68 8.11 -1.18
N PRO A 509 -14.91 7.05 -1.97
CA PRO A 509 -13.92 6.00 -2.25
C PRO A 509 -12.78 6.44 -3.16
N GLN A 510 -12.92 7.58 -3.85
CA GLN A 510 -11.88 8.18 -4.68
C GLN A 510 -11.02 9.15 -3.86
N GLU A 511 -11.60 9.79 -2.86
CA GLU A 511 -10.94 10.82 -2.03
C GLU A 511 -10.40 10.25 -0.72
N SER A 512 -10.68 8.99 -0.39
CA SER A 512 -10.27 8.40 0.87
C SER A 512 -9.88 6.94 0.77
N VAL A 513 -9.07 6.49 1.72
CA VAL A 513 -8.62 5.11 1.84
C VAL A 513 -8.59 4.66 3.29
N TYR A 514 -9.07 3.46 3.55
CA TYR A 514 -8.89 2.74 4.81
C TYR A 514 -7.63 1.88 4.70
N LEU A 515 -6.60 2.17 5.50
CA LEU A 515 -5.26 1.62 5.28
C LEU A 515 -5.12 0.16 5.70
N GLU A 516 -5.89 -0.30 6.68
CA GLU A 516 -5.91 -1.70 7.08
C GLU A 516 -6.62 -2.58 6.04
N ALA A 517 -7.55 -2.01 5.27
CA ALA A 517 -8.11 -2.71 4.12
C ALA A 517 -7.04 -2.89 3.02
N LYS A 518 -7.09 -4.03 2.33
CA LYS A 518 -6.21 -4.35 1.20
C LYS A 518 -4.70 -4.44 1.54
N ASN A 519 -4.34 -4.67 2.80
CA ASN A 519 -2.97 -4.85 3.29
C ASN A 519 -2.01 -3.69 3.01
N LEU A 520 -2.49 -2.45 2.94
CA LEU A 520 -1.59 -1.30 2.71
C LEU A 520 -0.63 -1.11 3.89
N ILE A 521 -1.09 -1.37 5.11
CA ILE A 521 -0.27 -1.37 6.32
C ILE A 521 -0.44 -2.67 7.11
N SER A 522 0.62 -3.10 7.81
CA SER A 522 0.52 -4.24 8.72
C SER A 522 -0.33 -3.89 9.93
N ALA A 523 -1.24 -4.80 10.30
CA ALA A 523 -2.14 -4.74 11.46
C ALA A 523 -1.40 -4.86 12.83
N LEU A 524 -0.30 -4.14 13.02
CA LEU A 524 0.52 -4.19 14.24
C LEU A 524 -0.23 -3.63 15.46
N ASP A 525 -1.22 -2.77 15.25
CA ASP A 525 -2.07 -2.21 16.31
C ASP A 525 -3.54 -2.48 15.98
N SER A 526 -4.11 -3.55 16.54
CA SER A 526 -5.50 -3.95 16.31
C SER A 526 -6.55 -3.07 17.01
N LYS A 527 -6.13 -1.93 17.58
CA LYS A 527 -7.00 -1.04 18.37
C LYS A 527 -7.34 0.26 17.65
N ILE A 528 -6.73 0.55 16.51
CA ILE A 528 -6.88 1.82 15.81
C ILE A 528 -7.10 1.53 14.32
N ARG A 529 -8.07 2.23 13.73
CA ARG A 529 -8.33 2.32 12.29
C ARG A 529 -7.69 3.57 11.72
N HIS A 530 -7.09 3.46 10.55
CA HIS A 530 -6.46 4.58 9.87
C HIS A 530 -7.19 4.92 8.58
N TYR A 531 -7.87 6.07 8.58
CA TYR A 531 -8.54 6.61 7.39
C TYR A 531 -7.75 7.79 6.87
N ALA A 532 -7.27 7.69 5.63
CA ALA A 532 -6.55 8.78 4.98
C ALA A 532 -7.45 9.46 3.95
N PHE A 533 -7.41 10.79 3.89
CA PHE A 533 -8.18 11.61 2.95
C PHE A 533 -7.23 12.42 2.08
N ALA A 534 -7.46 12.41 0.77
CA ALA A 534 -6.72 13.19 -0.20
C ALA A 534 -6.71 14.67 0.17
N ASN A 535 -5.61 15.34 -0.13
CA ASN A 535 -5.34 16.65 0.45
C ASN A 535 -4.46 17.54 -0.45
N GLY A 536 -4.52 18.85 -0.23
CA GLY A 536 -3.91 19.84 -1.09
C GLY A 536 -4.69 20.06 -2.39
N GLU A 537 -4.12 20.85 -3.30
CA GLU A 537 -4.73 21.20 -4.58
C GLU A 537 -4.93 19.93 -5.42
N ASN A 538 -6.19 19.68 -5.81
CA ASN A 538 -6.66 18.45 -6.47
C ASN A 538 -6.19 17.12 -5.81
N GLY A 539 -5.86 17.15 -4.51
CA GLY A 539 -5.38 15.98 -3.78
C GLY A 539 -3.91 15.63 -4.03
N VAL A 540 -3.12 16.54 -4.62
CA VAL A 540 -1.73 16.27 -5.06
C VAL A 540 -0.70 17.03 -4.24
N THR A 541 -0.92 18.29 -3.87
CA THR A 541 0.17 19.15 -3.34
C THR A 541 0.58 18.89 -1.89
N ARG A 542 -0.15 18.03 -1.18
CA ARG A 542 0.07 17.71 0.24
C ARG A 542 -0.10 16.21 0.48
N LEU A 543 0.59 15.69 1.50
CA LEU A 543 0.31 14.33 1.97
C LEU A 543 -1.12 14.24 2.56
N PRO A 544 -1.79 13.08 2.45
CA PRO A 544 -3.19 12.90 2.85
C PRO A 544 -3.38 13.17 4.35
N LEU A 545 -4.54 13.70 4.75
CA LEU A 545 -4.91 13.84 6.15
C LEU A 545 -5.21 12.46 6.73
N LEU A 546 -4.50 12.07 7.79
CA LEU A 546 -4.65 10.76 8.43
C LEU A 546 -5.47 10.87 9.72
N LEU A 547 -6.67 10.30 9.73
CA LEU A 547 -7.52 10.20 10.90
C LEU A 547 -7.36 8.84 11.57
N GLN A 548 -7.08 8.88 12.87
CA GLN A 548 -6.97 7.69 13.72
C GLN A 548 -8.25 7.51 14.51
N LEU A 549 -9.02 6.46 14.22
CA LEU A 549 -10.27 6.14 14.93
C LEU A 549 -10.05 4.90 15.80
N PRO A 550 -10.28 4.96 17.12
CA PRO A 550 -10.14 3.79 17.99
C PRO A 550 -11.25 2.77 17.70
N GLU A 551 -10.91 1.48 17.72
CA GLU A 551 -11.90 0.39 17.59
C GLU A 551 -12.93 0.41 18.74
N ASP A 552 -12.46 0.75 19.95
CA ASP A 552 -13.36 1.02 21.07
C ASP A 552 -13.95 2.43 20.96
N ARG A 553 -15.25 2.49 20.66
CA ARG A 553 -16.02 3.74 20.55
C ARG A 553 -15.95 4.59 21.82
N ASN A 554 -15.75 3.97 22.98
CA ASN A 554 -15.64 4.72 24.23
C ASN A 554 -14.38 5.58 24.31
N SER A 555 -13.34 5.18 23.58
CA SER A 555 -12.07 5.87 23.48
C SER A 555 -12.07 6.98 22.40
N PHE A 556 -13.17 7.15 21.66
CA PHE A 556 -13.28 8.16 20.61
C PHE A 556 -13.30 9.59 21.17
N ASN A 557 -12.43 10.44 20.63
CA ASN A 557 -12.27 11.83 21.05
C ASN A 557 -12.48 12.78 19.86
N MET A 558 -13.61 13.50 19.86
CA MET A 558 -13.98 14.44 18.79
C MET A 558 -12.97 15.58 18.63
N GLN A 559 -12.43 16.12 19.73
CA GLN A 559 -11.47 17.22 19.68
C GLN A 559 -10.15 16.79 19.04
N SER A 560 -9.66 15.58 19.36
CA SER A 560 -8.43 15.05 18.76
C SER A 560 -8.56 14.89 17.24
N ILE A 561 -9.73 14.42 16.75
CA ILE A 561 -9.98 14.31 15.31
C ILE A 561 -10.04 15.70 14.66
N LEU A 562 -10.75 16.64 15.27
CA LEU A 562 -10.85 18.00 14.76
C LEU A 562 -9.47 18.68 14.71
N LEU A 563 -8.62 18.46 15.71
CA LEU A 563 -7.23 18.92 15.71
C LEU A 563 -6.42 18.30 14.56
N ALA A 564 -6.57 17.01 14.30
CA ALA A 564 -5.91 16.35 13.17
C ALA A 564 -6.33 16.94 11.82
N LEU A 565 -7.63 17.26 11.66
CA LEU A 565 -8.16 17.94 10.47
C LEU A 565 -7.69 19.38 10.32
N ASN A 566 -7.34 20.05 11.43
CA ASN A 566 -6.94 21.45 11.45
C ASN A 566 -5.43 21.67 11.57
N TYR A 567 -4.65 20.61 11.74
CA TYR A 567 -3.19 20.68 11.86
C TYR A 567 -2.53 21.38 10.65
N GLU A 568 -3.17 21.34 9.48
CA GLU A 568 -2.73 22.11 8.29
C GLU A 568 -3.07 23.60 8.28
N PHE A 569 -4.13 24.05 8.97
CA PHE A 569 -4.38 25.49 9.11
C PHE A 569 -3.19 26.19 9.80
N MET A 570 -2.48 25.48 10.67
CA MET A 570 -1.31 26.00 11.37
C MET A 570 -0.04 26.00 10.51
N LEU A 571 0.12 25.05 9.59
CA LEU A 571 1.24 25.02 8.63
C LEU A 571 1.04 26.04 7.49
N SER A 572 -0.19 26.35 7.10
CA SER A 572 -0.48 27.41 6.12
C SER A 572 -0.47 28.82 6.73
N ALA A 573 -0.95 29.01 7.97
CA ALA A 573 -1.02 30.33 8.61
C ALA A 573 0.29 30.80 9.27
N LYS A 574 1.22 29.90 9.63
CA LYS A 574 2.53 30.31 10.17
C LYS A 574 3.52 30.80 9.12
N PHE A 575 3.22 30.61 7.84
CA PHE A 575 4.19 30.82 6.77
C PHE A 575 3.58 31.51 5.53
N GLY A 576 2.46 32.23 5.72
CA GLY A 576 1.91 33.21 4.77
C GLY A 576 2.31 34.63 5.11
#